data_AF-A0A376Y6C7-F1
#
_entry.id   AF-A0A376Y6C7-F1
#
_cell.length_a   1.000
_cell.length_b   1.000
_cell.length_c   1.000
_cell.angle_alpha   90.00
_cell.angle_beta   90.00
_cell.angle_gamma   90.00
#
_symmetry.space_group_name_H-M   'P 1'
#
loop_
_entity.id
_entity.type
_entity.pdbx_description
1 polymer ?
#
loop_
_entity_poly.entity_id
_entity_poly.type
_entity_poly.pdbx_seq_one_letter_code
_entity_poly.pdbx_strand_id
1 'polypeptide(L)'
;MSKLDLNALNELPKVDRILALAETNAQLEKLDAEGRVAWALDNLPGEYVLSSSFGIQAAVSLHLVNQIRPDIPVILTDTGYLFPETYRFIDELTDKLKLNLKVYRATESAAWQEARYGKLWEQGVEGIEKYNDINKVEPMNRALKELNAQTWFAGLRREQSGSRANLPVLAIQRGVFKVLPIIDWDNRTIYQYLQKHGLKYHPLWMKDIYRSVIPIQPVNGNLACRKKKHVSWLKKGMWIARRVNIAG
;
A
#
# COMPACT_ATOMS: atom_id res chain seq x y z
N MET A 1 -26.83 9.38 10.75
CA MET A 1 -26.12 10.27 9.81
C MET A 1 -26.75 10.08 8.44
N SER A 2 -26.98 11.15 7.69
CA SER A 2 -27.37 11.04 6.28
C SER A 2 -26.24 10.34 5.51
N LYS A 3 -26.60 9.49 4.53
CA LYS A 3 -25.60 8.86 3.66
C LYS A 3 -24.84 9.94 2.88
N LEU A 4 -23.52 9.79 2.77
CA LEU A 4 -22.68 10.71 2.01
C LEU A 4 -22.98 10.58 0.52
N ASP A 5 -23.28 11.69 -0.15
CA ASP A 5 -23.47 11.73 -1.60
C ASP A 5 -22.13 11.94 -2.31
N LEU A 6 -21.62 10.87 -2.91
CA LEU A 6 -20.35 10.87 -3.64
C LEU A 6 -20.36 11.81 -4.85
N ASN A 7 -21.50 11.93 -5.55
CA ASN A 7 -21.61 12.78 -6.74
C ASN A 7 -21.52 14.25 -6.32
N ALA A 8 -22.29 14.65 -5.31
CA ALA A 8 -22.24 16.01 -4.77
C ALA A 8 -20.83 16.35 -4.25
N LEU A 9 -20.16 15.41 -3.57
CA LEU A 9 -18.80 15.64 -3.09
C LEU A 9 -17.78 15.75 -4.22
N ASN A 10 -17.94 15.02 -5.33
CA ASN A 10 -17.00 15.08 -6.46
C ASN A 10 -17.03 16.43 -7.20
N GLU A 11 -18.16 17.13 -7.19
CA GLU A 11 -18.30 18.49 -7.74
C GLU A 11 -17.58 19.55 -6.88
N LEU A 12 -17.26 19.23 -5.62
CA LEU A 12 -16.58 20.16 -4.73
C LEU A 12 -15.06 20.24 -5.01
N PRO A 13 -14.45 21.43 -4.87
CA PRO A 13 -13.01 21.57 -4.80
C PRO A 13 -12.39 20.65 -3.75
N LYS A 14 -11.13 20.27 -3.95
CA LYS A 14 -10.43 19.32 -3.07
C LYS A 14 -10.41 19.77 -1.60
N VAL A 15 -10.26 21.07 -1.34
CA VAL A 15 -10.25 21.62 0.02
C VAL A 15 -11.62 21.44 0.68
N ASP A 16 -12.69 21.76 -0.05
CA ASP A 16 -14.06 21.67 0.47
C ASP A 16 -14.49 20.22 0.71
N ARG A 17 -14.02 19.27 -0.10
CA ARG A 17 -14.17 17.83 0.19
C ARG A 17 -13.53 17.42 1.50
N ILE A 18 -12.33 17.94 1.80
CA ILE A 18 -11.64 17.63 3.07
C ILE A 18 -12.44 18.19 4.24
N LEU A 19 -12.94 19.42 4.13
CA LEU A 19 -13.76 20.04 5.17
C LEU A 19 -15.09 19.30 5.36
N ALA A 20 -15.77 18.93 4.28
CA ALA A 20 -17.03 18.20 4.32
C ALA A 20 -16.89 16.81 4.99
N LEU A 21 -15.73 16.16 4.84
CA LEU A 21 -15.44 14.87 5.45
C LEU A 21 -14.79 14.97 6.85
N ALA A 22 -14.53 16.17 7.36
CA ALA A 22 -13.76 16.35 8.59
C ALA A 22 -14.50 15.81 9.82
N GLU A 23 -15.80 16.10 9.97
CA GLU A 23 -16.60 15.60 11.10
C GLU A 23 -16.72 14.07 11.08
N THR A 24 -16.98 13.49 9.91
CA THR A 24 -17.02 12.04 9.73
C THR A 24 -15.68 11.41 10.10
N ASN A 25 -14.56 11.99 9.65
CA ASN A 25 -13.24 11.51 10.03
C ASN A 25 -12.99 11.60 11.53
N ALA A 26 -13.39 12.69 12.20
CA ALA A 26 -13.24 12.82 13.65
C ALA A 26 -13.98 11.72 14.45
N GLN A 27 -15.06 11.18 13.89
CA GLN A 27 -15.75 10.02 14.47
C GLN A 27 -15.06 8.71 14.11
N LEU A 28 -14.61 8.54 12.87
CA LEU A 28 -13.88 7.36 12.41
C LEU A 28 -12.54 7.15 13.13
N GLU A 29 -11.84 8.23 13.51
CA GLU A 29 -10.61 8.14 14.31
C GLU A 29 -10.84 7.52 15.70
N LYS A 30 -12.08 7.56 16.23
CA LYS A 30 -12.44 6.96 17.53
C LYS A 30 -12.75 5.46 17.42
N LEU A 31 -12.96 4.96 16.21
CA LEU A 31 -13.22 3.54 15.96
C LEU A 31 -11.92 2.77 15.73
N ASP A 32 -11.94 1.47 16.01
CA ASP A 32 -10.89 0.55 15.61
C ASP A 32 -10.98 0.19 14.12
N ALA A 33 -10.04 -0.62 13.61
CA ALA A 33 -9.96 -0.92 12.19
C ALA A 33 -11.19 -1.70 11.70
N GLU A 34 -11.65 -2.68 12.48
CA GLU A 34 -12.86 -3.45 12.24
C GLU A 34 -14.10 -2.56 12.23
N GLY A 35 -14.24 -1.66 13.20
CA GLY A 35 -15.33 -0.69 13.27
C GLY A 35 -15.35 0.28 12.09
N ARG A 36 -14.18 0.72 11.60
CA ARG A 36 -14.07 1.56 10.39
C ARG A 36 -14.53 0.82 9.13
N VAL A 37 -14.20 -0.46 8.99
CA VAL A 37 -14.67 -1.28 7.85
C VAL A 37 -16.18 -1.49 7.94
N ALA A 38 -16.70 -1.87 9.11
CA ALA A 38 -18.14 -2.05 9.32
C ALA A 38 -18.92 -0.76 9.03
N TRP A 39 -18.46 0.37 9.58
CA TRP A 39 -19.06 1.67 9.31
C TRP A 39 -19.07 2.00 7.81
N ALA A 40 -17.98 1.75 7.10
CA ALA A 40 -17.90 2.00 5.67
C ALA A 40 -18.91 1.15 4.87
N LEU A 41 -19.07 -0.13 5.24
CA LEU A 41 -20.06 -1.03 4.63
C LEU A 41 -21.50 -0.58 4.86
N ASP A 42 -21.80 0.01 6.02
CA ASP A 42 -23.16 0.46 6.34
C ASP A 42 -23.50 1.84 5.74
N ASN A 43 -22.50 2.71 5.58
CA ASN A 43 -22.72 4.14 5.31
C ASN A 43 -22.27 4.63 3.94
N LEU A 44 -21.33 3.93 3.29
CA LEU A 44 -20.83 4.31 1.96
C LEU A 44 -21.57 3.54 0.85
N PRO A 45 -21.62 4.07 -0.38
CA PRO A 45 -22.38 3.45 -1.46
C PRO A 45 -21.56 2.49 -2.34
N GLY A 46 -22.29 1.84 -3.25
CA GLY A 46 -21.79 1.14 -4.43
C GLY A 46 -20.99 -0.14 -4.16
N GLU A 47 -20.20 -0.55 -5.14
CA GLU A 47 -19.31 -1.70 -4.98
C GLU A 47 -18.07 -1.35 -4.16
N TYR A 48 -17.66 -2.31 -3.35
CA TYR A 48 -16.56 -2.18 -2.41
C TYR A 48 -15.41 -3.02 -2.91
N VAL A 49 -14.24 -2.40 -3.02
CA VAL A 49 -13.03 -3.07 -3.47
C VAL A 49 -11.90 -2.86 -2.48
N LEU A 50 -10.99 -3.82 -2.42
CA LEU A 50 -9.77 -3.74 -1.61
C LEU A 50 -8.57 -3.74 -2.54
N SER A 51 -7.66 -2.77 -2.44
CA SER A 51 -6.39 -2.86 -3.18
C SER A 51 -5.26 -3.32 -2.28
N SER A 52 -4.38 -4.16 -2.80
CA SER A 52 -3.16 -4.55 -2.11
C SER A 52 -1.98 -4.61 -3.08
N SER A 53 -0.82 -4.11 -2.64
CA SER A 53 0.45 -4.31 -3.35
C SER A 53 1.17 -5.59 -2.89
N PHE A 54 0.56 -6.38 -2.02
CA PHE A 54 1.14 -7.60 -1.43
C PHE A 54 2.52 -7.38 -0.79
N GLY A 55 2.73 -6.19 -0.22
CA GLY A 55 3.94 -5.86 0.53
C GLY A 55 4.01 -6.55 1.90
N ILE A 56 5.01 -6.16 2.70
CA ILE A 56 5.37 -6.80 3.98
C ILE A 56 4.17 -7.05 4.90
N GLN A 57 3.24 -6.10 4.96
CA GLN A 57 2.14 -6.09 5.92
C GLN A 57 0.77 -6.26 5.24
N ALA A 58 0.75 -6.64 3.96
CA ALA A 58 -0.47 -6.78 3.18
C ALA A 58 -1.43 -7.82 3.77
N ALA A 59 -0.90 -8.88 4.37
CA ALA A 59 -1.68 -9.94 4.99
C ALA A 59 -2.69 -9.40 6.03
N VAL A 60 -2.35 -8.32 6.75
CA VAL A 60 -3.25 -7.74 7.77
C VAL A 60 -4.50 -7.16 7.13
N SER A 61 -4.37 -6.22 6.18
CA SER A 61 -5.53 -5.58 5.56
C SER A 61 -6.34 -6.57 4.73
N LEU A 62 -5.67 -7.51 4.06
CA LEU A 62 -6.32 -8.57 3.29
C LEU A 62 -7.18 -9.46 4.20
N HIS A 63 -6.60 -9.98 5.27
CA HIS A 63 -7.33 -10.82 6.22
C HIS A 63 -8.47 -10.07 6.90
N LEU A 64 -8.19 -8.88 7.46
CA LEU A 64 -9.17 -8.09 8.22
C LEU A 64 -10.40 -7.76 7.37
N VAL A 65 -10.20 -7.21 6.17
CA VAL A 65 -11.33 -6.75 5.34
C VAL A 65 -12.06 -7.95 4.73
N ASN A 66 -11.35 -9.00 4.28
CA ASN A 66 -12.00 -10.19 3.70
C ASN A 66 -12.77 -11.01 4.75
N GLN A 67 -12.36 -10.98 6.02
CA GLN A 67 -13.13 -11.62 7.08
C GLN A 67 -14.47 -10.90 7.33
N ILE A 68 -14.50 -9.57 7.20
CA ILE A 68 -15.72 -8.77 7.40
C ILE A 68 -16.61 -8.78 6.16
N ARG A 69 -16.01 -8.67 4.96
CA ARG A 69 -16.70 -8.80 3.67
C ARG A 69 -16.06 -9.92 2.85
N PRO A 70 -16.52 -11.17 3.02
CA PRO A 70 -16.05 -12.29 2.22
C PRO A 70 -16.25 -12.03 0.72
N ASP A 71 -15.33 -12.57 -0.09
CA ASP A 71 -15.36 -12.47 -1.55
C ASP A 71 -15.26 -11.03 -2.11
N ILE A 72 -14.84 -10.06 -1.28
CA ILE A 72 -14.56 -8.69 -1.72
C ILE A 72 -13.50 -8.70 -2.85
N PRO A 73 -13.73 -8.00 -3.98
CA PRO A 73 -12.74 -7.92 -5.04
C PRO A 73 -11.42 -7.33 -4.54
N VAL A 74 -10.35 -8.11 -4.63
CA VAL A 74 -9.00 -7.70 -4.24
C VAL A 74 -8.21 -7.30 -5.49
N ILE A 75 -8.03 -6.00 -5.69
CA ILE A 75 -7.29 -5.43 -6.81
C ILE A 75 -5.79 -5.55 -6.57
N LEU A 76 -5.10 -6.26 -7.45
CA LEU A 76 -3.65 -6.27 -7.60
C LEU A 76 -3.28 -5.52 -8.88
N THR A 77 -2.37 -4.55 -8.78
CA THR A 77 -1.74 -3.93 -9.95
C THR A 77 -0.39 -4.59 -10.22
N ASP A 78 -0.38 -5.51 -11.18
CA ASP A 78 0.83 -6.21 -11.61
C ASP A 78 1.57 -5.38 -12.65
N THR A 79 2.75 -4.88 -12.26
CA THR A 79 3.60 -4.09 -13.15
C THR A 79 4.44 -4.95 -14.10
N GLY A 80 4.42 -6.28 -13.95
CA GLY A 80 5.29 -7.20 -14.69
C GLY A 80 6.72 -7.28 -14.16
N TYR A 81 7.02 -6.56 -13.06
CA TYR A 81 8.35 -6.50 -12.42
C TYR A 81 8.27 -6.71 -10.91
N LEU A 82 7.25 -7.42 -10.41
CA LEU A 82 7.20 -7.80 -9.00
C LEU A 82 8.28 -8.84 -8.71
N PHE A 83 8.71 -8.94 -7.46
CA PHE A 83 9.67 -9.98 -7.08
C PHE A 83 9.02 -11.37 -7.27
N PRO A 84 9.79 -12.40 -7.67
CA PRO A 84 9.29 -13.78 -7.71
C PRO A 84 8.72 -14.23 -6.36
N GLU A 85 9.31 -13.81 -5.25
CA GLU A 85 8.77 -14.04 -3.91
C GLU A 85 7.40 -13.38 -3.69
N THR A 86 7.15 -12.21 -4.31
CA THR A 86 5.86 -11.52 -4.20
C THR A 86 4.79 -12.27 -4.96
N TYR A 87 5.07 -12.79 -6.16
CA TYR A 87 4.10 -13.64 -6.88
C TYR A 87 3.74 -14.89 -6.07
N ARG A 88 4.73 -15.62 -5.55
CA ARG A 88 4.46 -16.78 -4.68
C ARG A 88 3.67 -16.41 -3.43
N PHE A 89 3.94 -15.24 -2.85
CA PHE A 89 3.20 -14.76 -1.68
C PHE A 89 1.77 -14.33 -2.01
N ILE A 90 1.53 -13.80 -3.21
CA ILE A 90 0.18 -13.55 -3.74
C ILE A 90 -0.58 -14.86 -3.84
N ASP A 91 0.02 -15.89 -4.44
CA ASP A 91 -0.62 -17.21 -4.60
C ASP A 91 -0.93 -17.84 -3.24
N GLU A 92 0.04 -17.84 -2.31
CA GLU A 92 -0.12 -18.37 -0.94
C GLU A 92 -1.25 -17.66 -0.19
N LEU A 93 -1.29 -16.32 -0.20
CA LEU A 93 -2.32 -15.57 0.49
C LEU A 93 -3.69 -15.69 -0.18
N THR A 94 -3.73 -15.77 -1.51
CA THR A 94 -4.98 -15.91 -2.26
C THR A 94 -5.64 -17.24 -1.94
N ASP A 95 -4.88 -18.33 -1.92
CA ASP A 95 -5.37 -19.66 -1.52
C ASP A 95 -5.77 -19.68 -0.03
N LYS A 96 -4.86 -19.26 0.86
CA LYS A 96 -5.07 -19.31 2.31
C LYS A 96 -6.24 -18.46 2.78
N LEU A 97 -6.42 -17.27 2.23
CA LEU A 97 -7.47 -16.33 2.61
C LEU A 97 -8.71 -16.42 1.70
N LYS A 98 -8.69 -17.26 0.66
CA LYS A 98 -9.73 -17.38 -0.36
C LYS A 98 -10.11 -16.02 -0.97
N LEU A 99 -9.12 -15.29 -1.45
CA LEU A 99 -9.31 -13.94 -1.98
C LEU A 99 -9.93 -13.96 -3.39
N ASN A 100 -10.88 -13.07 -3.64
CA ASN A 100 -11.38 -12.76 -4.98
C ASN A 100 -10.38 -11.87 -5.74
N LEU A 101 -9.23 -12.44 -6.11
CA LEU A 101 -8.13 -11.68 -6.69
C LEU A 101 -8.47 -11.20 -8.10
N LYS A 102 -8.38 -9.89 -8.32
CA LYS A 102 -8.53 -9.23 -9.63
C LYS A 102 -7.18 -8.63 -10.04
N VAL A 103 -6.51 -9.30 -10.97
CA VAL A 103 -5.19 -8.87 -11.46
C VAL A 103 -5.35 -7.91 -12.63
N TYR A 104 -4.87 -6.68 -12.44
CA TYR A 104 -4.81 -5.66 -13.48
C TYR A 104 -3.36 -5.37 -13.83
N ARG A 105 -3.07 -5.35 -15.13
CA ARG A 105 -1.76 -5.04 -15.70
C ARG A 105 -1.90 -3.97 -16.77
N ALA A 106 -0.78 -3.37 -17.16
CA ALA A 106 -0.72 -2.51 -18.33
C ALA A 106 -1.21 -3.25 -19.59
N THR A 107 -1.74 -2.50 -20.55
CA THR A 107 -2.19 -3.04 -21.85
C THR A 107 -1.06 -3.73 -22.61
N GLU A 108 0.16 -3.18 -22.50
CA GLU A 108 1.37 -3.72 -23.11
C GLU A 108 2.21 -4.47 -22.07
N SER A 109 2.83 -5.58 -22.49
CA SER A 109 3.72 -6.36 -21.62
C SER A 109 5.00 -5.60 -21.28
N ALA A 110 5.68 -6.02 -20.21
CA ALA A 110 6.98 -5.48 -19.80
C ALA A 110 8.00 -5.43 -20.95
N ALA A 111 8.14 -6.53 -21.71
CA ALA A 111 9.04 -6.60 -22.86
C ALA A 111 8.65 -5.63 -23.99
N TRP A 112 7.35 -5.43 -24.22
CA TRP A 112 6.86 -4.49 -25.21
C TRP A 112 7.14 -3.04 -24.80
N GLN A 113 6.91 -2.71 -23.52
CA GLN A 113 7.23 -1.39 -22.99
C GLN A 113 8.73 -1.07 -23.09
N GLU A 114 9.61 -2.03 -22.74
CA GLU A 114 11.05 -1.86 -22.90
C GLU A 114 11.45 -1.69 -24.38
N ALA A 115 10.82 -2.42 -25.30
CA ALA A 115 11.08 -2.28 -26.73
C ALA A 115 10.63 -0.92 -27.29
N ARG A 116 9.51 -0.37 -26.80
CA ARG A 116 8.96 0.91 -27.27
C ARG A 116 9.61 2.13 -26.66
N TYR A 117 9.88 2.07 -25.36
CA TYR A 117 10.23 3.23 -24.56
C TYR A 117 11.59 3.09 -23.89
N GLY A 118 12.24 1.94 -23.98
CA GLY A 118 13.38 1.60 -23.14
C GLY A 118 12.99 1.45 -21.67
N LYS A 119 13.99 1.47 -20.80
CA LYS A 119 13.82 1.39 -19.35
C LYS A 119 13.38 2.75 -18.80
N LEU A 120 12.07 2.99 -18.77
CA LEU A 120 11.48 4.26 -18.33
C LEU A 120 11.95 4.72 -16.94
N TRP A 121 12.26 3.80 -16.04
CA TRP A 121 12.77 4.11 -14.69
C TRP A 121 14.22 4.63 -14.67
N GLU A 122 14.96 4.53 -15.78
CA GLU A 122 16.31 5.10 -15.95
C GLU A 122 16.27 6.49 -16.60
N GLN A 123 15.09 7.00 -16.98
CA GLN A 123 14.91 8.24 -17.74
C GLN A 123 14.51 9.43 -16.86
N GLY A 124 15.00 9.45 -15.61
CA GLY A 124 14.70 10.52 -14.67
C GLY A 124 13.24 10.57 -14.21
N VAL A 125 12.80 11.75 -13.76
CA VAL A 125 11.49 11.93 -13.11
C VAL A 125 10.34 11.70 -14.09
N GLU A 126 10.42 12.27 -15.30
CA GLU A 126 9.37 12.13 -16.32
C GLU A 126 9.18 10.68 -16.75
N GLY A 127 10.27 9.93 -16.94
CA GLY A 127 10.21 8.50 -17.24
C GLY A 127 9.56 7.69 -16.11
N ILE A 128 9.89 8.02 -14.86
CA ILE A 128 9.29 7.42 -13.67
C ILE A 128 7.78 7.72 -13.58
N GLU A 129 7.37 8.95 -13.87
CA GLU A 129 5.96 9.36 -13.90
C GLU A 129 5.21 8.58 -14.97
N LYS A 130 5.75 8.52 -16.19
CA LYS A 130 5.18 7.75 -17.30
C LYS A 130 5.08 6.25 -16.99
N TYR A 131 6.12 5.66 -16.38
CA TYR A 131 6.09 4.26 -15.95
C TYR A 131 4.99 4.01 -14.92
N ASN A 132 4.87 4.87 -13.92
CA ASN A 132 3.82 4.74 -12.90
C ASN A 132 2.44 4.97 -13.50
N ASP A 133 2.30 5.85 -14.49
CA ASP A 133 1.04 6.09 -15.16
C ASP A 133 0.54 4.82 -15.86
N ILE A 134 1.38 4.27 -16.75
CA ILE A 134 1.08 3.08 -17.55
C ILE A 134 0.86 1.83 -16.69
N ASN A 135 1.69 1.62 -15.65
CA ASN A 135 1.71 0.35 -14.93
C ASN A 135 0.95 0.36 -13.60
N LYS A 136 0.53 1.52 -13.08
CA LYS A 136 -0.16 1.62 -11.78
C LYS A 136 -1.39 2.51 -11.83
N VAL A 137 -1.29 3.70 -12.41
CA VAL A 137 -2.39 4.67 -12.40
C VAL A 137 -3.50 4.24 -13.35
N GLU A 138 -3.18 3.97 -14.62
CA GLU A 138 -4.14 3.50 -15.61
C GLU A 138 -4.79 2.18 -15.18
N PRO A 139 -4.05 1.12 -14.77
CA PRO A 139 -4.67 -0.15 -14.41
C PRO A 139 -5.57 -0.03 -13.18
N MET A 140 -5.21 0.81 -12.20
CA MET A 140 -6.07 1.06 -11.03
C MET A 140 -7.34 1.83 -11.41
N ASN A 141 -7.23 2.87 -12.23
CA ASN A 141 -8.40 3.63 -12.71
C ASN A 141 -9.36 2.73 -13.48
N ARG A 142 -8.82 1.88 -14.35
CA ARG A 142 -9.59 0.90 -15.11
C ARG A 142 -10.25 -0.13 -14.19
N ALA A 143 -9.52 -0.66 -13.20
CA ALA A 143 -10.08 -1.57 -12.21
C ALA A 143 -11.27 -0.99 -11.44
N LEU A 144 -11.16 0.26 -10.98
CA LEU A 144 -12.25 0.93 -10.27
C LEU A 144 -13.50 1.08 -11.16
N LYS A 145 -13.31 1.39 -12.45
CA LYS A 145 -14.41 1.51 -13.42
C LYS A 145 -15.05 0.17 -13.76
N GLU A 146 -14.24 -0.83 -14.14
CA GLU A 146 -14.73 -2.16 -14.54
C GLU A 146 -15.46 -2.88 -13.40
N LEU A 147 -15.03 -2.65 -12.15
CA LEU A 147 -15.67 -3.20 -10.96
C LEU A 147 -16.81 -2.29 -10.40
N ASN A 148 -17.12 -1.18 -11.08
CA ASN A 148 -18.12 -0.20 -10.63
C ASN A 148 -17.94 0.26 -9.17
N ALA A 149 -16.68 0.36 -8.74
CA ALA A 149 -16.35 0.66 -7.36
C ALA A 149 -16.74 2.10 -7.01
N GLN A 150 -17.42 2.27 -5.88
CA GLN A 150 -17.61 3.58 -5.26
C GLN A 150 -16.90 3.70 -3.91
N THR A 151 -16.52 2.57 -3.32
CA THR A 151 -15.78 2.51 -2.05
C THR A 151 -14.54 1.63 -2.18
N TRP A 152 -13.39 2.18 -1.82
CA TRP A 152 -12.07 1.57 -1.98
C TRP A 152 -11.32 1.49 -0.65
N PHE A 153 -11.09 0.28 -0.15
CA PHE A 153 -10.24 0.01 1.00
C PHE A 153 -8.75 -0.12 0.60
N ALA A 154 -7.85 0.44 1.41
CA ALA A 154 -6.41 0.25 1.25
C ALA A 154 -5.66 0.12 2.59
N GLY A 155 -4.64 -0.74 2.62
CA GLY A 155 -3.80 -0.99 3.79
C GLY A 155 -2.64 0.01 3.99
N LEU A 156 -2.92 1.31 3.94
CA LEU A 156 -1.91 2.35 4.21
C LEU A 156 -1.81 2.67 5.70
N ARG A 157 -0.62 3.05 6.16
CA ARG A 157 -0.38 3.51 7.55
C ARG A 157 0.41 4.82 7.58
N ARG A 158 0.18 5.67 8.60
CA ARG A 158 0.89 6.94 8.82
C ARG A 158 2.39 6.74 9.03
N GLU A 159 2.79 5.66 9.72
CA GLU A 159 4.21 5.36 10.00
C GLU A 159 5.04 4.91 8.79
N GLN A 160 4.43 4.57 7.65
CA GLN A 160 5.16 4.03 6.51
C GLN A 160 6.07 5.05 5.80
N SER A 161 5.68 6.34 5.77
CA SER A 161 6.46 7.41 5.17
C SER A 161 5.99 8.78 5.63
N GLY A 162 6.90 9.76 5.70
CA GLY A 162 6.57 11.12 6.17
C GLY A 162 5.42 11.81 5.42
N SER A 163 5.26 11.55 4.12
CA SER A 163 4.15 12.10 3.32
C SER A 163 2.76 11.55 3.68
N ARG A 164 2.68 10.53 4.54
CA ARG A 164 1.44 9.85 4.95
C ARG A 164 0.98 10.23 6.36
N ALA A 165 1.75 11.02 7.09
CA ALA A 165 1.49 11.33 8.50
C ALA A 165 0.10 11.95 8.74
N ASN A 166 -0.37 12.77 7.79
CA ASN A 166 -1.64 13.51 7.91
C ASN A 166 -2.79 12.90 7.09
N LEU A 167 -2.67 11.64 6.66
CA LEU A 167 -3.77 11.02 5.90
C LEU A 167 -4.97 10.73 6.83
N PRO A 168 -6.19 11.13 6.43
CA PRO A 168 -7.42 10.79 7.17
C PRO A 168 -7.81 9.33 6.94
N VAL A 169 -8.72 8.81 7.78
CA VAL A 169 -9.32 7.47 7.58
C VAL A 169 -10.12 7.40 6.28
N LEU A 170 -10.94 8.44 6.01
CA LEU A 170 -11.81 8.55 4.84
C LEU A 170 -11.40 9.75 3.99
N ALA A 171 -11.23 9.53 2.70
CA ALA A 171 -10.99 10.58 1.70
C ALA A 171 -11.75 10.27 0.42
N ILE A 172 -11.73 11.20 -0.54
CA ILE A 172 -12.12 10.92 -1.92
C ILE A 172 -10.87 10.95 -2.80
N GLN A 173 -10.67 9.90 -3.57
CA GLN A 173 -9.58 9.80 -4.52
C GLN A 173 -10.10 9.10 -5.78
N ARG A 174 -9.78 9.64 -6.96
CA ARG A 174 -10.20 9.07 -8.26
C ARG A 174 -11.72 8.93 -8.39
N GLY A 175 -12.47 9.86 -7.79
CA GLY A 175 -13.93 9.87 -7.85
C GLY A 175 -14.62 8.88 -6.91
N VAL A 176 -13.88 8.10 -6.12
CA VAL A 176 -14.41 7.10 -5.18
C VAL A 176 -14.03 7.42 -3.75
N PHE A 177 -14.82 6.93 -2.79
CA PHE A 177 -14.43 6.97 -1.39
C PHE A 177 -13.24 6.04 -1.18
N LYS A 178 -12.23 6.52 -0.46
CA LYS A 178 -11.06 5.77 -0.08
C LYS A 178 -10.98 5.66 1.44
N VAL A 179 -10.99 4.44 1.94
CA VAL A 179 -10.99 4.11 3.36
C VAL A 179 -9.66 3.45 3.73
N LEU A 180 -9.05 3.91 4.83
CA LEU A 180 -7.78 3.42 5.36
C LEU A 180 -8.00 2.86 6.78
N PRO A 181 -8.45 1.60 6.93
CA PRO A 181 -8.89 1.10 8.23
C PRO A 181 -7.79 1.05 9.30
N ILE A 182 -6.56 0.71 8.88
CA ILE A 182 -5.40 0.51 9.75
C ILE A 182 -4.45 1.72 9.77
N ILE A 183 -4.96 2.92 9.43
CA ILE A 183 -4.13 4.11 9.16
C ILE A 183 -3.24 4.54 10.35
N ASP A 184 -3.72 4.29 11.56
CA ASP A 184 -3.12 4.62 12.85
C ASP A 184 -2.39 3.44 13.52
N TRP A 185 -2.36 2.26 12.89
CA TRP A 185 -1.66 1.11 13.45
C TRP A 185 -0.15 1.32 13.40
N ASP A 186 0.52 1.01 14.50
CA ASP A 186 1.97 0.97 14.59
C ASP A 186 2.54 -0.41 14.18
N ASN A 187 3.87 -0.54 14.14
CA ASN A 187 4.51 -1.82 13.82
C ASN A 187 4.22 -2.93 14.85
N ARG A 188 3.97 -2.57 16.11
CA ARG A 188 3.69 -3.53 17.18
C ARG A 188 2.31 -4.16 17.01
N THR A 189 1.28 -3.35 16.76
CA THR A 189 -0.08 -3.79 16.51
C THR A 189 -0.13 -4.69 15.27
N ILE A 190 0.59 -4.33 14.20
CA ILE A 190 0.74 -5.19 13.01
C ILE A 190 1.36 -6.55 13.38
N TYR A 191 2.45 -6.56 14.13
CA TYR A 191 3.10 -7.80 14.57
C TYR A 191 2.16 -8.67 15.39
N GLN A 192 1.47 -8.07 16.36
CA GLN A 192 0.53 -8.76 17.23
C GLN A 192 -0.64 -9.35 16.44
N TYR A 193 -1.18 -8.62 15.46
CA TYR A 193 -2.23 -9.12 14.58
C TYR A 193 -1.76 -10.33 13.77
N LEU A 194 -0.57 -10.24 13.15
CA LEU A 194 -0.03 -11.34 12.37
C LEU A 194 0.16 -12.61 13.22
N GLN A 195 0.71 -12.47 14.43
CA GLN A 195 0.86 -13.60 15.36
C GLN A 195 -0.48 -14.18 15.78
N LYS A 196 -1.44 -13.33 16.19
CA LYS A 196 -2.78 -13.75 16.64
C LYS A 196 -3.52 -14.57 15.58
N HIS A 197 -3.39 -14.21 14.32
CA HIS A 197 -4.10 -14.84 13.20
C HIS A 197 -3.26 -15.87 12.42
N GLY A 198 -2.08 -16.24 12.91
CA GLY A 198 -1.20 -17.20 12.24
C GLY A 198 -0.79 -16.77 10.82
N LEU A 199 -0.68 -15.46 10.60
CA LEU A 199 -0.26 -14.84 9.35
C LEU A 199 1.24 -14.58 9.38
N LYS A 200 1.87 -14.64 8.21
CA LYS A 200 3.32 -14.39 8.07
C LYS A 200 3.56 -13.05 7.41
N TYR A 201 4.70 -12.45 7.73
CA TYR A 201 5.24 -11.36 6.92
C TYR A 201 5.62 -11.87 5.53
N HIS A 202 5.71 -10.94 4.58
CA HIS A 202 6.24 -11.23 3.26
C HIS A 202 7.63 -11.92 3.36
N PRO A 203 7.94 -12.95 2.55
CA PRO A 203 9.19 -13.72 2.65
C PRO A 203 10.47 -12.88 2.64
N LEU A 204 10.50 -11.81 1.86
CA LEU A 204 11.64 -10.88 1.79
C LEU A 204 11.90 -10.05 3.05
N TRP A 205 10.96 -9.98 4.00
CA TRP A 205 11.17 -9.33 5.30
C TRP A 205 12.21 -10.08 6.14
N MET A 206 12.11 -11.42 6.18
CA MET A 206 12.99 -12.27 6.98
C MET A 206 14.42 -12.35 6.44
N LYS A 207 14.65 -11.93 5.19
CA LYS A 207 15.99 -11.86 4.61
C LYS A 207 16.78 -10.62 5.07
N ASP A 208 16.24 -9.77 5.96
CA ASP A 208 16.85 -8.54 6.50
C ASP A 208 17.31 -7.49 5.46
N ILE A 209 16.95 -7.67 4.18
CA ILE A 209 17.38 -6.79 3.09
C ILE A 209 16.35 -5.70 2.78
N TYR A 210 15.06 -5.90 3.08
CA TYR A 210 13.96 -5.05 2.58
C TYR A 210 13.03 -4.55 3.69
N ARG A 211 12.98 -3.22 3.90
CA ARG A 211 12.02 -2.55 4.82
C ARG A 211 10.66 -2.24 4.17
N SER A 212 10.58 -2.30 2.85
CA SER A 212 9.35 -2.24 2.06
C SER A 212 9.51 -3.14 0.82
N VAL A 213 8.51 -3.96 0.54
CA VAL A 213 8.34 -4.60 -0.78
C VAL A 213 7.20 -3.85 -1.46
N ILE A 214 7.48 -2.60 -1.81
CA ILE A 214 6.64 -1.87 -2.76
C ILE A 214 7.21 -2.24 -4.14
N PRO A 215 6.40 -2.34 -5.20
CA PRO A 215 6.92 -2.40 -6.57
C PRO A 215 7.78 -1.16 -6.83
N ILE A 216 9.10 -1.30 -6.68
CA ILE A 216 10.11 -0.31 -7.01
C ILE A 216 10.85 -0.81 -8.23
N GLN A 217 10.65 -0.06 -9.31
CA GLN A 217 11.67 0.43 -10.24
C GLN A 217 13.04 -0.26 -10.11
N PRO A 218 13.47 -1.01 -11.13
CA PRO A 218 14.81 -1.57 -11.20
C PRO A 218 15.87 -0.44 -11.24
N VAL A 219 16.36 0.04 -10.10
CA VAL A 219 17.43 1.05 -10.12
C VAL A 219 18.78 0.33 -10.28
N ASN A 220 19.42 0.47 -11.44
CA ASN A 220 20.81 0.05 -11.73
C ASN A 220 21.11 -1.45 -11.58
N GLY A 221 20.34 -2.33 -12.24
CA GLY A 221 20.68 -3.76 -12.36
C GLY A 221 20.76 -4.55 -11.04
N ASN A 222 20.41 -3.92 -9.93
CA ASN A 222 20.28 -4.51 -8.61
C ASN A 222 18.99 -3.96 -7.97
N LEU A 223 18.18 -4.84 -7.39
CA LEU A 223 16.91 -4.50 -6.75
C LEU A 223 17.14 -3.61 -5.51
N ALA A 224 17.30 -2.31 -5.73
CA ALA A 224 17.59 -1.35 -4.68
C ALA A 224 16.30 -0.80 -4.06
N CYS A 225 15.84 -1.45 -2.98
CA CYS A 225 15.09 -0.74 -1.96
C CYS A 225 16.06 0.13 -1.17
N ARG A 226 15.72 1.40 -0.99
CA ARG A 226 16.53 2.40 -0.28
C ARG A 226 16.96 1.85 1.10
N LYS A 227 18.23 1.45 1.25
CA LYS A 227 18.82 1.08 2.55
C LYS A 227 18.80 2.30 3.47
N LYS A 228 17.78 2.46 4.30
CA LYS A 228 17.91 3.31 5.49
C LYS A 228 18.65 2.50 6.54
N LYS A 229 19.98 2.62 6.58
CA LYS A 229 20.80 2.17 7.72
C LYS A 229 20.35 2.99 8.94
N HIS A 230 19.75 2.35 9.93
CA HIS A 230 19.80 2.90 11.28
C HIS A 230 21.07 2.35 11.94
N VAL A 231 21.96 3.27 12.29
CA VAL A 231 23.05 3.02 13.23
C VAL A 231 22.40 2.56 14.54
N SER A 232 22.58 1.28 14.85
CA SER A 232 22.26 0.72 16.16
C SER A 232 23.28 1.28 17.16
N TRP A 233 22.84 2.25 17.95
CA TRP A 233 23.42 2.52 19.26
C TRP A 233 23.05 1.35 20.16
N LEU A 234 23.93 0.35 20.25
CA LEU A 234 24.03 -0.65 21.33
C LEU A 234 24.97 -1.76 20.86
N LYS A 235 26.29 -1.49 20.89
CA LYS A 235 27.40 -2.45 21.07
C LYS A 235 28.69 -1.77 20.62
N LYS A 236 29.39 -1.17 21.59
CA LYS A 236 30.86 -1.19 21.71
C LYS A 236 31.23 -0.44 23.00
N GLY A 237 31.08 -1.16 24.12
CA GLY A 237 31.95 -0.91 25.26
C GLY A 237 33.37 -1.37 24.91
N MET A 238 34.35 -0.59 25.38
CA MET A 238 35.71 -0.99 25.73
C MET A 238 36.54 -1.72 24.67
N TRP A 239 37.60 -1.08 24.17
CA TRP A 239 39.00 -1.47 24.41
C TRP A 239 39.92 -0.29 24.04
N ILE A 240 41.05 -0.25 24.73
CA ILE A 240 41.89 0.89 25.10
C ILE A 240 43.18 0.91 24.26
N ALA A 241 43.73 2.13 24.06
CA ALA A 241 45.14 2.49 23.74
C ALA A 241 45.69 2.02 22.37
N ARG A 242 46.59 2.72 21.66
CA ARG A 242 47.74 3.55 22.08
C ARG A 242 48.26 4.34 20.85
N ARG A 243 48.93 5.47 21.12
CA ARG A 243 49.70 6.33 20.20
C ARG A 243 50.69 5.54 19.31
N VAL A 244 51.04 6.10 18.14
CA VAL A 244 52.41 6.58 17.78
C VAL A 244 52.34 7.37 16.45
N ASN A 245 53.25 8.34 16.36
CA ASN A 245 53.47 9.43 15.42
C ASN A 245 54.27 9.01 14.15
N ILE A 246 54.68 10.01 13.34
CA ILE A 246 55.69 10.03 12.23
C ILE A 246 55.01 10.05 10.83
N ALA A 247 54.82 11.22 10.18
CA ALA A 247 55.77 12.11 9.47
C ALA A 247 56.11 11.67 8.04
N GLY A 248 56.01 12.62 7.10
CA GLY A 248 56.26 12.51 5.66
C GLY A 248 55.49 13.58 4.91
#